data_AF-A0A7C2UL12-F1
#
_entry.id   AF-A0A7C2UL12-F1
#
_cell.length_a   1.000
_cell.length_b   1.000
_cell.length_c   1.000
_cell.angle_alpha   90.00
_cell.angle_beta   90.00
_cell.angle_gamma   90.00
#
_symmetry.space_group_name_H-M   'P 1'
#
loop_
_entity.id
_entity.type
_entity.pdbx_description
1 polymer ?
#
loop_
_entity_poly.entity_id
_entity_poly.type
_entity_poly.pdbx_seq_one_letter_code
_entity_poly.pdbx_strand_id
1 'polypeptide(L)' 'MIKLDLARLTREELERVITERCSQYGTVLSVVIVQDSARYNFALASVEMSSPEEANDVLRRLGDSRVDDAVVIRIEQS' A
#
# COMPACT_ATOMS: atom_id res chain seq x y z
N MET A 1 4.03 -7.84 0.78
CA MET A 1 2.75 -8.02 1.50
C MET A 1 2.85 -7.40 2.89
N ILE A 2 1.83 -6.66 3.32
CA ILE A 2 1.76 -6.00 4.63
C ILE A 2 0.69 -6.69 5.48
N LYS A 3 0.95 -6.90 6.78
CA LYS A 3 -0.04 -7.43 7.74
C LYS A 3 -0.35 -6.37 8.79
N LEU A 4 -1.63 -6.01 8.93
CA LEU A 4 -2.10 -4.99 9.87
C LEU A 4 -3.45 -5.41 10.47
N ASP A 5 -3.76 -4.87 11.65
CA ASP A 5 -5.09 -5.00 12.23
C ASP A 5 -6.02 -3.93 11.63
N LEU A 6 -6.68 -4.27 10.52
CA LEU A 6 -7.52 -3.34 9.76
C LEU A 6 -8.75 -2.89 10.56
N ALA A 7 -9.21 -3.70 11.54
CA ALA A 7 -10.33 -3.34 12.40
C ALA A 7 -9.99 -2.23 13.42
N ARG A 8 -8.69 -2.01 13.68
CA ARG A 8 -8.20 -1.01 14.64
C ARG A 8 -7.70 0.27 14.01
N LEU A 9 -7.59 0.32 12.69
CA LEU A 9 -7.02 1.46 11.96
C LEU A 9 -8.13 2.16 11.18
N THR A 10 -8.17 3.48 11.31
CA THR A 10 -8.93 4.33 10.40
C THR A 10 -8.26 4.36 9.03
N ARG A 11 -8.98 4.85 8.01
CA ARG A 11 -8.43 5.05 6.66
C ARG A 11 -7.16 5.92 6.70
N GLU A 12 -7.19 7.03 7.44
CA GLU A 12 -6.06 7.95 7.54
C GLU A 12 -4.84 7.30 8.20
N GLU A 13 -5.05 6.50 9.25
CA GLU A 13 -3.98 5.73 9.89
C GLU A 13 -3.42 4.65 8.96
N LEU A 14 -4.28 3.99 8.19
CA LEU A 14 -3.86 2.99 7.21
C LEU A 14 -3.01 3.62 6.10
N GLU A 15 -3.45 4.74 5.53
CA GLU A 15 -2.70 5.52 4.54
C GLU A 15 -1.33 5.90 5.09
N ARG A 16 -1.29 6.46 6.31
CA ARG A 16 -0.04 6.85 6.96
C ARG A 16 0.92 5.67 7.14
N VAL A 17 0.44 4.52 7.62
CA VAL A 17 1.29 3.33 7.81
C VAL A 17 1.82 2.81 6.47
N ILE A 18 1.00 2.82 5.41
CA ILE A 18 1.43 2.42 4.08
C ILE A 18 2.49 3.38 3.55
N THR A 19 2.29 4.69 3.68
CA THR A 19 3.28 5.70 3.33
C THR A 19 4.59 5.43 4.07
N GLU A 20 4.57 5.29 5.40
CA GLU A 20 5.78 5.05 6.20
C GLU A 20 6.52 3.76 5.79
N ARG A 21 5.78 2.71 5.38
CA ARG A 21 6.37 1.46 4.87
C ARG A 21 6.98 1.63 3.48
N CYS A 22 6.30 2.33 2.57
CA CYS A 22 6.74 2.55 1.20
C CYS A 22 7.89 3.57 1.11
N SER A 23 7.96 4.54 2.02
CA SER A 23 9.04 5.54 2.09
C SER A 23 10.42 4.93 2.36
N GLN A 24 10.50 3.66 2.75
CA GLN A 24 11.78 2.93 2.88
C GLN A 24 12.41 2.60 1.52
N TYR A 25 11.65 2.71 0.44
CA TYR A 25 12.05 2.34 -0.92
C TYR A 25 12.08 3.54 -1.87
N GLY A 26 11.87 4.76 -1.38
CA GLY A 26 11.86 5.96 -2.22
C GLY A 26 10.90 7.04 -1.73
N THR A 27 10.58 7.97 -2.61
CA THR A 27 9.65 9.07 -2.32
C THR A 27 8.23 8.69 -2.75
N VAL A 28 7.33 8.56 -1.78
CA VAL A 28 5.91 8.32 -2.03
C VAL A 28 5.24 9.63 -2.45
N LEU A 29 4.62 9.65 -3.63
CA LEU A 29 3.86 10.79 -4.14
C LEU A 29 2.40 10.77 -3.66
N SER A 30 1.80 9.59 -3.67
CA SER A 30 0.39 9.40 -3.33
C SER A 30 0.11 7.99 -2.83
N VAL A 31 -0.85 7.89 -1.91
CA VAL A 31 -1.41 6.62 -1.44
C VAL A 31 -2.93 6.74 -1.50
N VAL A 32 -3.58 5.76 -2.12
CA VAL A 32 -5.04 5.69 -2.22
C VAL A 32 -5.53 4.32 -1.78
N ILE A 33 -6.38 4.27 -0.76
CA ILE A 33 -7.04 3.02 -0.35
C ILE A 33 -8.19 2.71 -1.31
N VAL A 34 -8.01 1.67 -2.13
CA VAL A 34 -8.93 1.27 -3.20
C VAL A 34 -10.08 0.42 -2.66
N GLN A 35 -9.81 -0.42 -1.65
CA GLN A 35 -10.82 -1.28 -1.04
C GLN A 35 -10.52 -1.50 0.43
N ASP A 36 -11.45 -1.14 1.32
CA ASP A 36 -11.38 -1.38 2.77
C ASP A 36 -12.56 -2.21 3.30
N SER A 37 -13.27 -2.91 2.41
CA SER A 37 -14.56 -3.50 2.76
C SER A 37 -14.40 -4.52 3.88
N ALA A 38 -15.02 -4.26 5.03
CA ALA A 38 -15.12 -5.14 6.21
C ALA A 38 -15.62 -6.58 5.92
N ARG A 39 -16.16 -6.86 4.73
CA ARG A 39 -16.46 -8.22 4.27
C ARG A 39 -15.24 -9.04 3.85
N TYR A 40 -14.09 -8.40 3.65
CA TYR A 40 -12.86 -9.04 3.20
C TYR A 40 -11.80 -8.89 4.28
N ASN A 41 -11.09 -9.97 4.59
CA ASN A 41 -9.96 -9.98 5.53
C ASN A 41 -8.70 -9.32 4.92
N PHE A 42 -8.89 -8.34 4.03
CA PHE A 42 -7.81 -7.62 3.37
C PHE A 42 -8.28 -6.25 2.87
N ALA A 43 -7.31 -5.35 2.72
CA ALA A 43 -7.45 -4.08 2.04
C ALA A 43 -6.49 -4.00 0.84
N LEU A 44 -6.82 -3.13 -0.12
CA LEU A 44 -5.95 -2.81 -1.26
C LEU A 44 -5.60 -1.32 -1.24
N ALA A 45 -4.33 -1.03 -1.46
CA ALA A 45 -3.83 0.33 -1.60
C ALA A 45 -3.06 0.49 -2.90
N SER A 46 -3.28 1.60 -3.59
CA SER A 46 -2.50 2.04 -4.73
C SER A 46 -1.44 3.04 -4.23
N VAL A 47 -0.19 2.85 -4.60
CA VAL A 47 0.94 3.69 -4.19
C VAL A 47 1.68 4.19 -5.41
N GLU A 48 1.78 5.50 -5.55
CA GLU A 48 2.61 6.15 -6.57
C GLU A 48 3.94 6.57 -5.97
N MET A 49 5.03 6.21 -6.66
CA MET A 49 6.39 6.57 -6.29
C MET A 49 6.95 7.63 -7.23
N SER A 50 7.98 8.34 -6.80
CA SER A 50 8.57 9.43 -7.59
C SER A 50 9.32 8.97 -8.84
N SER A 51 9.73 7.69 -8.88
CA SER A 51 10.34 7.11 -10.06
C SER A 51 9.87 5.67 -10.34
N PRO A 52 9.97 5.20 -11.59
CA PRO A 52 9.67 3.80 -11.94
C PRO A 52 10.58 2.80 -11.23
N GLU A 53 11.81 3.17 -10.88
CA GLU A 53 12.76 2.33 -10.16
C GLU A 53 12.30 2.11 -8.71
N GLU A 54 11.92 3.18 -8.02
CA GLU A 54 11.35 3.12 -6.66
C GLU A 54 10.04 2.30 -6.66
N ALA A 55 9.17 2.50 -7.65
CA ALA A 55 7.94 1.71 -7.81
C ALA A 55 8.26 0.22 -8.00
N ASN A 56 9.27 -0.12 -8.78
CA ASN A 56 9.68 -1.52 -8.97
C ASN A 56 10.24 -2.14 -7.68
N ASP A 57 10.94 -1.37 -6.85
CA ASP A 57 11.42 -1.86 -5.56
C ASP A 57 10.29 -2.09 -4.56
N VAL A 58 9.32 -1.17 -4.49
CA VAL A 58 8.09 -1.38 -3.69
C VAL A 58 7.33 -2.61 -4.19
N LEU A 59 7.17 -2.77 -5.50
CA LEU A 59 6.48 -3.93 -6.10
C LEU A 59 7.15 -5.26 -5.71
N ARG A 60 8.49 -5.33 -5.79
CA ARG A 60 9.25 -6.55 -5.46
C ARG A 60 9.18 -6.94 -3.99
N ARG A 61 9.05 -5.95 -3.09
CA ARG A 61 9.17 -6.16 -1.64
C ARG A 61 7.82 -6.24 -0.95
N LEU A 62 6.91 -5.35 -1.34
CA LEU A 62 5.64 -5.12 -0.65
C LEU A 62 4.43 -5.30 -1.55
N GLY A 63 4.55 -4.99 -2.84
CA GLY A 63 3.46 -5.02 -3.80
C GLY A 63 2.93 -6.41 -4.14
N ASP A 64 1.73 -6.40 -4.70
CA ASP A 64 1.00 -7.57 -5.21
C ASP A 64 0.93 -7.51 -6.74
N SER A 65 0.58 -6.35 -7.29
CA SER A 65 0.51 -6.09 -8.73
C SER A 65 0.85 -4.64 -9.05
N ARG A 66 0.99 -4.31 -10.34
CA ARG A 66 1.22 -2.95 -10.84
C ARG A 66 0.13 -2.60 -11.84
N VAL A 67 -0.42 -1.39 -11.72
CA VAL A 67 -1.39 -0.81 -12.65
C VAL A 67 -0.81 0.53 -13.08
N ASP A 68 -0.48 0.64 -14.37
CA ASP A 68 0.26 1.77 -14.92
C ASP A 68 1.55 2.07 -14.12
N ASP A 69 1.65 3.27 -13.55
CA ASP A 69 2.80 3.69 -12.73
C ASP A 69 2.59 3.51 -11.22
N ALA A 70 1.43 3.02 -10.80
CA ALA A 70 1.11 2.77 -9.40
C ALA A 70 1.30 1.30 -9.01
N VAL A 71 1.83 1.09 -7.81
CA VAL A 71 1.98 -0.23 -7.21
C VAL A 71 0.76 -0.53 -6.35
N VAL A 72 0.10 -1.65 -6.63
CA VAL A 72 -0.99 -2.15 -5.79
C VAL A 72 -0.41 -3.02 -4.68
N ILE A 73 -0.72 -2.67 -3.45
CA ILE A 73 -0.30 -3.38 -2.25
C ILE A 73 -1.53 -4.03 -1.61
N ARG A 74 -1.42 -5.34 -1.38
CA ARG A 74 -2.38 -6.08 -0.58
C ARG A 74 -1.99 -6.01 0.90
N ILE A 75 -2.92 -5.54 1.73
CA ILE A 75 -2.80 -5.53 3.18
C ILE A 75 -3.70 -6.62 3.73
N GLU A 76 -3.13 -7.59 4.44
CA GLU A 76 -3.91 -8.67 5.06
C GLU A 76 -4.26 -8.31 6.51
N GLN A 77 -5.47 -8.70 6.93
CA GLN A 77 -5.86 -8.69 8.33
C GLN A 77 -4.97 -9.66 9.11
N SER A 78 -4.31 -9.16 10.16
CA SER A 78 -3.56 -9.96 11.13
C SER A 78 -4.42 -10.46 12.29
#